data_AF-A0A8C0JCH4-F1
#
_entry.id   AF-A0A8C0JCH4-F1
#
_cell.length_a   1.000
_cell.length_b   1.000
_cell.length_c   1.000
_cell.angle_alpha   90.00
_cell.angle_beta   90.00
_cell.angle_gamma   90.00
#
_symmetry.space_group_name_H-M   'P 1'
#
loop_
_entity.id
_entity.type
_entity.pdbx_description
1 polymer ?
#
loop_
_entity_poly.entity_id
_entity_poly.type
_entity_poly.pdbx_seq_one_letter_code
_entity_poly.pdbx_strand_id
1 'polypeptide(L)'
;MLGALGRTGGGLVRILRARDVRGAAGLQRAGGGVYIKPHYRQFPALTRRQVIHGEILSGFMWFWILWHFWHNPDAVLGHFPYPDPSKWTDEELGIPPDEE
;
A
#
# COMPACT_ATOMS: atom_id res chain seq x y z
N MET A 1 16.05 -46.11 62.37
CA MET A 1 15.17 -45.89 63.53
C MET A 1 13.85 -45.31 63.04
N LEU A 2 12.76 -45.75 63.68
CA LEU A 2 11.36 -45.46 63.38
C LEU A 2 11.01 -43.97 63.29
N GLY A 3 9.93 -43.67 62.56
CA GLY A 3 9.11 -42.47 62.74
C GLY A 3 7.98 -42.36 61.73
N ALA A 4 6.79 -42.84 62.10
CA ALA A 4 5.56 -42.85 61.30
C ALA A 4 4.84 -41.49 61.26
N LEU A 5 4.08 -41.23 60.18
CA LEU A 5 2.80 -40.48 60.04
C LEU A 5 2.73 -39.95 58.59
N GLY A 6 1.63 -39.95 57.85
CA GLY A 6 0.25 -40.20 58.17
C GLY A 6 -0.53 -40.30 56.84
N ARG A 7 -1.56 -41.11 56.88
CA ARG A 7 -2.49 -41.46 55.80
C ARG A 7 -3.45 -40.28 55.52
N THR A 8 -3.39 -39.70 54.32
CA THR A 8 -4.50 -39.10 53.55
C THR A 8 -4.06 -39.20 52.09
N GLY A 9 -4.82 -39.59 51.07
CA GLY A 9 -6.23 -39.84 50.90
C GLY A 9 -6.52 -39.55 49.42
N GLY A 10 -6.94 -40.56 48.66
CA GLY A 10 -7.74 -40.37 47.44
C GLY A 10 -7.05 -39.86 46.17
N GLY A 11 -6.79 -40.79 45.25
CA GLY A 11 -7.33 -40.66 43.89
C GLY A 11 -6.65 -39.71 42.92
N LEU A 12 -5.42 -40.00 42.50
CA LEU A 12 -4.89 -39.55 41.20
C LEU A 12 -5.42 -40.47 40.09
N VAL A 13 -6.68 -40.30 39.71
CA VAL A 13 -7.30 -41.00 38.59
C VAL A 13 -7.40 -40.06 37.38
N ARG A 14 -6.57 -40.37 36.37
CA ARG A 14 -6.74 -40.10 34.93
C ARG A 14 -7.04 -38.65 34.54
N ILE A 15 -5.95 -37.94 34.28
CA ILE A 15 -5.88 -36.95 33.19
C ILE A 15 -6.17 -37.69 31.89
N LEU A 16 -7.32 -37.42 31.27
CA LEU A 16 -7.60 -37.52 29.82
C LEU A 16 -9.04 -37.04 29.62
N ARG A 17 -9.28 -35.72 29.73
CA ARG A 17 -10.48 -35.14 29.13
C ARG A 17 -10.26 -35.11 27.63
N ALA A 18 -10.85 -36.10 26.95
CA ALA A 18 -11.09 -36.06 25.53
C ALA A 18 -11.72 -34.71 25.17
N ARG A 19 -11.00 -33.90 24.39
CA ARG A 19 -11.59 -32.82 23.62
C ARG A 19 -12.48 -33.48 22.58
N ASP A 20 -13.77 -33.57 22.89
CA ASP A 20 -14.79 -33.94 21.93
C ASP A 20 -14.85 -32.84 20.86
N VAL A 21 -14.11 -33.01 19.77
CA VAL A 21 -14.23 -32.21 18.54
C VAL A 21 -15.39 -32.81 17.74
N ARG A 22 -16.60 -32.77 18.31
CA ARG A 22 -17.83 -33.13 17.60
C ARG A 22 -18.72 -31.91 17.56
N GLY A 23 -18.91 -31.38 16.36
CA GLY A 23 -20.11 -30.59 16.05
C GLY A 23 -19.95 -29.09 15.92
N ALA A 24 -18.76 -28.51 16.09
CA ALA A 24 -18.53 -27.08 15.81
C ALA A 24 -17.66 -26.87 14.56
N ALA A 25 -17.93 -27.62 13.48
CA ALA A 25 -17.66 -27.11 12.15
C ALA A 25 -18.70 -26.02 11.86
N GLY A 26 -18.57 -24.89 12.56
CA GLY A 26 -19.27 -23.68 12.21
C GLY A 26 -18.82 -23.32 10.81
N LEU A 27 -19.66 -23.61 9.82
CA LEU A 27 -19.52 -23.08 8.47
C LEU A 27 -19.50 -21.56 8.64
N GLN A 28 -18.31 -20.96 8.71
CA GLN A 28 -18.18 -19.52 8.65
C GLN A 28 -18.65 -19.14 7.25
N ARG A 29 -19.91 -18.73 7.15
CA ARG A 29 -20.42 -18.06 5.97
C ARG A 29 -19.64 -16.75 5.86
N ALA A 30 -18.53 -16.77 5.15
CA ALA A 30 -17.69 -15.60 4.84
C ALA A 30 -18.39 -14.59 3.91
N GLY A 31 -19.72 -14.61 3.82
CA GLY A 31 -20.56 -13.79 2.94
C GLY A 31 -21.49 -12.86 3.70
N GLY A 32 -21.25 -12.58 4.99
CA GLY A 32 -22.10 -11.73 5.81
C GLY A 32 -21.48 -10.36 6.06
N GLY A 33 -21.95 -9.31 5.37
CA GLY A 33 -21.96 -7.97 5.98
C GLY A 33 -21.64 -6.76 5.11
N VAL A 34 -21.00 -6.90 3.95
CA VAL A 34 -20.62 -5.74 3.10
C VAL A 34 -20.98 -6.00 1.63
N TYR A 35 -22.20 -6.49 1.39
CA TYR A 35 -22.59 -6.99 0.08
C TYR A 35 -23.28 -5.90 -0.76
N ILE A 36 -22.58 -5.39 -1.77
CA ILE A 36 -23.21 -4.70 -2.90
C ILE A 36 -24.04 -5.76 -3.65
N LYS A 37 -25.35 -5.56 -3.77
CA LYS A 37 -26.22 -6.51 -4.47
C LYS A 37 -25.79 -6.63 -5.95
N PRO A 38 -25.68 -7.85 -6.50
CA PRO A 38 -25.40 -8.06 -7.90
C PRO A 38 -26.62 -7.61 -8.71
N HIS A 39 -26.37 -6.85 -9.76
CA HIS A 39 -27.37 -6.43 -10.73
C HIS A 39 -26.98 -6.98 -12.10
N TYR A 40 -27.96 -7.38 -12.91
CA TYR A 40 -27.73 -7.92 -14.25
C TYR A 40 -28.08 -6.90 -15.33
N ARG A 41 -27.15 -6.65 -16.26
CA ARG A 41 -27.28 -5.66 -17.37
C ARG A 41 -27.63 -4.24 -16.93
N GLN A 42 -27.40 -3.90 -15.66
CA GLN A 42 -27.65 -2.60 -15.07
C GLN A 42 -26.37 -2.08 -14.41
N PHE A 43 -26.25 -0.77 -14.23
CA PHE A 43 -25.12 -0.17 -13.54
C PHE A 43 -25.05 -0.65 -12.09
N PRO A 44 -23.88 -1.04 -11.57
CA PRO A 44 -23.75 -1.55 -10.21
C PRO A 44 -24.02 -0.46 -9.17
N ALA A 45 -24.53 -0.84 -8.00
CA ALA A 45 -24.68 0.08 -6.90
C ALA A 45 -23.31 0.45 -6.33
N LEU A 46 -22.86 1.69 -6.57
CA LEU A 46 -21.66 2.25 -5.94
C LEU A 46 -22.00 2.80 -4.56
N THR A 47 -21.10 2.60 -3.61
CA THR A 47 -21.24 3.28 -2.31
C THR A 47 -20.78 4.74 -2.45
N ARG A 48 -21.49 5.67 -1.79
CA ARG A 48 -21.11 7.10 -1.80
C ARG A 48 -19.67 7.33 -1.33
N ARG A 49 -19.20 6.52 -0.37
CA ARG A 49 -17.82 6.61 0.13
C ARG A 49 -16.79 6.29 -0.95
N GLN A 50 -17.02 5.25 -1.76
CA GLN A 50 -16.11 4.91 -2.86
C GLN A 50 -15.99 6.05 -3.87
N VAL A 51 -17.10 6.69 -4.21
CA VAL A 51 -17.10 7.84 -5.14
C VAL A 51 -16.32 9.01 -4.54
N ILE A 52 -16.60 9.38 -3.28
CA ILE A 52 -15.90 10.47 -2.60
C ILE A 52 -14.39 10.20 -2.49
N HIS A 53 -13.98 8.98 -2.15
CA HIS A 53 -12.56 8.63 -2.09
C HIS A 53 -11.89 8.70 -3.47
N GLY A 54 -12.58 8.28 -4.53
CA GLY A 54 -12.09 8.40 -5.90
C GLY A 54 -11.89 9.86 -6.33
N GLU A 55 -12.88 10.71 -6.03
CA GLU A 55 -12.80 12.14 -6.34
C GLU A 55 -11.70 12.85 -5.55
N ILE A 56 -11.54 12.55 -4.25
CA ILE A 56 -10.48 13.11 -3.42
C ILE A 56 -9.10 12.70 -3.95
N LEU A 57 -8.92 11.43 -4.32
CA LEU A 57 -7.63 10.96 -4.84
C LEU A 57 -7.32 11.60 -6.20
N SER A 58 -8.31 11.70 -7.08
CA SER A 58 -8.16 12.36 -8.38
C SER A 58 -7.85 13.85 -8.22
N GLY A 59 -8.56 14.54 -7.35
CA GLY A 59 -8.33 15.94 -7.02
C GLY A 59 -6.95 16.17 -6.39
N PHE A 60 -6.54 15.29 -5.47
CA PHE A 60 -5.21 15.35 -4.85
C PHE A 60 -4.08 15.13 -5.87
N MET A 61 -4.24 14.18 -6.79
CA MET A 61 -3.29 13.94 -7.87
C MET A 61 -3.11 15.19 -8.74
N TRP A 62 -4.20 15.80 -9.21
CA TRP A 62 -4.12 17.02 -10.03
C TRP A 62 -3.62 18.24 -9.26
N PHE A 63 -4.07 18.41 -8.01
CA PHE A 63 -3.54 19.43 -7.11
C PHE A 63 -2.03 19.28 -6.96
N TRP A 64 -1.54 18.06 -6.74
CA TRP A 64 -0.13 17.79 -6.58
C TRP A 64 0.67 18.14 -7.84
N ILE A 65 0.19 17.77 -9.03
CA ILE A 65 0.85 18.11 -10.30
C ILE A 65 0.96 19.63 -10.47
N LEU A 66 -0.14 20.37 -10.28
CA LEU A 66 -0.16 21.82 -10.44
C LEU A 66 0.69 22.53 -9.38
N TRP A 67 0.61 22.06 -8.13
CA TRP A 67 1.42 22.57 -7.04
C TRP A 67 2.91 22.36 -7.31
N HIS A 68 3.30 21.17 -7.75
CA HIS A 68 4.70 20.84 -8.02
C HIS A 68 5.23 21.58 -9.26
N PHE A 69 4.39 21.76 -10.28
CA PHE A 69 4.73 22.55 -11.46
C PHE A 69 4.96 24.03 -11.11
N TRP A 70 4.17 24.60 -10.19
CA TRP A 70 4.38 25.98 -9.73
C TRP A 70 5.62 26.13 -8.85
N HIS A 71 5.85 25.19 -7.93
CA HIS A 71 6.96 25.27 -6.98
C HIS A 71 8.32 24.83 -7.55
N ASN A 72 8.35 23.91 -8.52
CA ASN A 72 9.57 23.40 -9.14
C ASN A 72 9.43 23.38 -10.68
N PRO A 73 9.25 24.54 -11.33
CA PRO A 73 9.13 24.59 -12.80
C PRO A 73 10.42 24.12 -13.49
N ASP A 74 11.57 24.30 -12.84
CA ASP A 74 12.90 23.99 -13.38
C ASP A 74 13.11 22.49 -13.62
N ALA A 75 12.43 21.62 -12.86
CA ALA A 75 12.50 20.17 -13.06
C ALA A 75 11.83 19.73 -14.38
N VAL A 76 10.93 20.55 -14.92
CA VAL A 76 10.20 20.28 -16.18
C VAL A 76 10.77 21.09 -17.34
N LEU A 77 11.11 22.36 -17.10
CA LEU A 77 11.60 23.29 -18.13
C LEU A 77 13.11 23.26 -18.31
N GLY A 78 13.83 22.57 -17.43
CA GLY A 78 15.29 22.50 -17.42
C GLY A 78 15.89 23.53 -16.47
N HIS A 79 16.80 23.07 -15.61
CA HIS A 79 17.49 23.93 -14.64
C HIS A 79 18.48 24.90 -15.28
N PHE A 80 19.00 24.57 -16.47
CA PHE A 80 20.04 25.35 -17.14
C PHE A 80 19.65 25.66 -18.58
N PRO A 81 19.92 26.89 -19.06
CA PRO A 81 19.72 27.22 -20.46
C PRO A 81 20.64 26.37 -21.32
N TYR A 82 20.11 25.81 -22.40
CA TYR A 82 20.89 25.04 -23.35
C TYR A 82 21.89 25.98 -24.07
N PRO A 83 23.20 25.71 -24.02
CA PRO A 83 24.19 26.55 -24.69
C PRO A 83 24.03 26.44 -26.20
N ASP A 84 24.11 27.58 -26.89
CA ASP A 84 24.11 27.63 -28.35
C ASP A 84 25.53 27.32 -28.85
N PRO A 85 25.75 26.19 -29.56
CA PRO A 85 27.07 25.74 -29.97
C PRO A 85 27.74 26.67 -30.99
N SER A 86 26.96 27.49 -31.69
CA SER A 86 27.49 28.46 -32.69
C SER A 86 28.13 29.69 -32.05
N LYS A 87 27.96 29.90 -30.74
CA LYS A 87 28.57 31.00 -29.99
C LYS A 87 29.93 30.64 -29.40
N TRP A 88 30.35 29.37 -29.51
CA TRP A 88 31.70 28.97 -29.11
C TRP A 88 32.70 29.55 -30.09
N THR A 89 33.72 30.20 -29.56
CA THR A 89 34.76 30.82 -30.39
C THR A 89 35.70 29.74 -30.91
N ASP A 90 36.22 29.92 -32.13
CA ASP A 90 37.15 28.97 -32.75
C ASP A 90 38.44 28.79 -31.90
N GLU A 91 38.81 29.81 -31.10
CA GLU A 91 39.88 29.75 -30.10
C GLU A 91 39.59 28.76 -28.95
N GLU A 92 38.35 28.73 -28.45
CA GLU A 92 37.91 27.76 -27.42
C GLU A 92 37.73 26.36 -27.99
N LEU A 93 37.37 26.26 -29.27
CA LEU A 93 37.16 24.99 -29.97
C LEU A 93 38.47 24.42 -30.56
N GLY A 94 39.57 25.18 -30.49
CA GLY A 94 40.89 24.78 -30.98
C GLY A 94 40.93 24.61 -32.50
N ILE A 95 40.06 25.31 -33.23
CA ILE A 95 40.04 25.28 -34.69
C ILE A 95 41.10 26.29 -35.16
N PRO A 96 42.20 25.84 -35.78
CA PRO A 96 43.19 26.76 -36.30
C PRO A 96 42.58 27.63 -37.41
N PRO A 97 42.91 28.94 -37.48
CA PRO A 97 42.51 29.75 -38.62
C PRO A 97 43.14 29.19 -39.89
N ASP A 98 42.36 29.05 -40.95
CA ASP A 98 42.88 28.60 -42.24
C ASP A 98 43.90 29.63 -42.76
N GLU A 99 45.16 29.20 -42.92
CA GLU A 99 46.21 29.98 -43.58
C GLU A 99 45.91 30.01 -45.09
N GLU A 100 45.59 31.19 -45.65
CA GLU A 100 45.46 31.41 -47.11
C GLU A 100 46.83 31.47 -47.81
#